data_AF-A0A7S2CW88-F1
#
_entry.id   AF-A0A7S2CW88-F1
#
_cell.length_a   1.000
_cell.length_b   1.000
_cell.length_c   1.000
_cell.angle_alpha   90.00
_cell.angle_beta   90.00
_cell.angle_gamma   90.00
#
_symmetry.space_group_name_H-M   'P 1'
#
loop_
_entity.id
_entity.type
_entity.pdbx_description
1 polymer ?
#
loop_
_entity_poly.entity_id
_entity_poly.type
_entity_poly.pdbx_seq_one_letter_code
_entity_poly.pdbx_strand_id
1 'polypeptide(L)'
;EEELDPIPMDARRLWAAVAARSAMRHAARHEDAMRGNGQVVQRLLRQKDETVQALVAAVAKLALRKDMSAETCADLIRLVSAVAAGGRAQGDGIRAARHRSDLSAAMIGCADAVPCWIMPTWRVSQSLPAKIASFDLVIIDEASQSDVTGLTALLRGKRVLVVGDQKQVSPTGAFVSETDIRNLKTRLMASRHPYVEQLLPGRSLFDLAQTCYADARVHLTHHFRCVPQCIALSNRLFYHGRLEPRRLPLQSERLSPALLDFHVPNGKKRGKVNTVEAKALVAYLKHELAPEGSLSRRRGPCTYTTVGVISLLGAEQTRVLRTLILEHISDAQLARHRILIGDPPIFQGDERDVILLSMVASPGACPTQVGRMYEQRYNVALSRARDRMVLFRSIRSCDVSNREDLKVSTMAFFAQTYNSNNSTREEEEERVPFLGDHLPRGSGGQGGVASRQGTTKRDSSVRSQLLAWLDEYGYRSDSSCSIGGCAIVVEDYVEDNRLCVCVDGGTGSTLAEWAVSVKEQRGLER
;
A
#
# COMPACT_ATOMS: atom_id res chain seq x y z
N GLU A 1 -61.14 10.68 -1.55
CA GLU A 1 -61.34 12.12 -1.77
C GLU A 1 -61.13 12.77 -0.41
N GLU A 2 -60.11 13.57 -0.13
CA GLU A 2 -59.18 14.35 -0.96
C GLU A 2 -57.78 14.35 -0.35
N GLU A 3 -56.80 14.59 -1.22
CA GLU A 3 -55.38 14.79 -0.98
C GLU A 3 -55.12 15.90 0.06
N LEU A 4 -54.37 15.60 1.11
CA LEU A 4 -53.55 16.61 1.77
C LEU A 4 -52.20 16.63 1.06
N ASP A 5 -52.01 17.69 0.26
CA ASP A 5 -50.79 17.99 -0.48
C ASP A 5 -49.53 17.76 0.38
N PRO A 6 -48.56 16.95 -0.08
CA PRO A 6 -47.28 16.84 0.58
C PRO A 6 -46.51 18.15 0.39
N ILE A 7 -46.11 18.75 1.52
CA ILE A 7 -45.29 19.98 1.59
C ILE A 7 -44.22 19.99 0.48
N PRO A 8 -44.15 21.03 -0.38
CA PRO A 8 -43.27 21.04 -1.55
C PRO A 8 -41.79 20.83 -1.21
N MET A 9 -41.13 20.04 -2.07
CA MET A 9 -39.72 19.63 -2.00
C MET A 9 -38.72 20.82 -1.94
N ASP A 10 -39.18 22.03 -2.31
CA ASP A 10 -38.42 23.28 -2.23
C ASP A 10 -38.25 23.79 -0.80
N ALA A 11 -39.18 23.52 0.14
CA ALA A 11 -39.01 23.92 1.54
C ALA A 11 -37.89 23.12 2.24
N ARG A 12 -37.71 21.83 1.88
CA ARG A 12 -36.60 20.99 2.38
C ARG A 12 -35.26 21.39 1.77
N ARG A 13 -35.22 21.75 0.48
CA ARG A 13 -34.03 22.31 -0.18
C ARG A 13 -33.66 23.67 0.40
N LEU A 14 -34.65 24.53 0.67
CA LEU A 14 -34.43 25.83 1.30
C LEU A 14 -33.94 25.66 2.74
N TRP A 15 -34.47 24.71 3.52
CA TRP A 15 -34.03 24.46 4.90
C TRP A 15 -32.64 23.82 4.98
N ALA A 16 -32.32 22.87 4.08
CA ALA A 16 -30.97 22.31 3.96
C ALA A 16 -29.96 23.35 3.45
N ALA A 17 -30.36 24.22 2.52
CA ALA A 17 -29.53 25.33 2.06
C ALA A 17 -29.35 26.39 3.15
N VAL A 18 -30.37 26.72 3.95
CA VAL A 18 -30.25 27.64 5.10
C VAL A 18 -29.40 27.02 6.22
N ALA A 19 -29.52 25.71 6.49
CA ALA A 19 -28.69 24.99 7.45
C ALA A 19 -27.23 24.89 6.98
N ALA A 20 -26.99 24.58 5.71
CA ALA A 20 -25.66 24.56 5.09
C ALA A 20 -25.06 25.97 5.04
N ARG A 21 -25.85 27.00 4.73
CA ARG A 21 -25.40 28.41 4.70
C ARG A 21 -25.20 28.97 6.10
N SER A 22 -25.93 28.50 7.11
CA SER A 22 -25.68 28.82 8.52
C SER A 22 -24.44 28.10 9.04
N ALA A 23 -24.23 26.83 8.67
CA ALA A 23 -23.03 26.07 8.96
C ALA A 23 -21.79 26.68 8.27
N MET A 24 -21.93 27.11 7.01
CA MET A 24 -20.90 27.82 6.26
C MET A 24 -20.65 29.23 6.79
N ARG A 25 -21.66 29.97 7.27
CA ARG A 25 -21.44 31.26 7.96
C ARG A 25 -20.84 31.07 9.34
N HIS A 26 -21.15 29.97 10.04
CA HIS A 26 -20.52 29.63 11.31
C HIS A 26 -19.06 29.20 11.08
N ALA A 27 -18.79 28.44 10.01
CA ALA A 27 -17.46 28.10 9.53
C ALA A 27 -16.69 29.34 9.05
N ALA A 28 -17.32 30.26 8.31
CA ALA A 28 -16.70 31.49 7.81
C ALA A 28 -16.43 32.54 8.90
N ARG A 29 -17.31 32.65 9.91
CA ARG A 29 -17.02 33.42 11.14
C ARG A 29 -15.93 32.77 11.99
N HIS A 30 -15.73 31.46 11.87
CA HIS A 30 -14.57 30.77 12.41
C HIS A 30 -13.34 30.87 11.48
N GLU A 31 -13.48 31.08 10.16
CA GLU A 31 -12.36 31.24 9.20
C GLU A 31 -11.59 32.54 9.39
N ASP A 32 -12.25 33.67 9.71
CA ASP A 32 -11.54 34.90 10.05
C ASP A 32 -10.76 34.77 11.38
N ALA A 33 -11.19 33.86 12.27
CA ALA A 33 -10.45 33.46 13.47
C ALA A 33 -9.45 32.30 13.22
N MET A 34 -9.55 31.58 12.09
CA MET A 34 -8.79 30.35 11.80
C MET A 34 -7.75 30.46 10.68
N ARG A 35 -7.74 31.54 9.89
CA ARG A 35 -6.68 31.80 8.89
C ARG A 35 -5.29 31.93 9.51
N GLY A 36 -5.20 32.31 10.79
CA GLY A 36 -3.97 32.19 11.59
C GLY A 36 -3.78 30.83 12.27
N ASN A 37 -4.86 30.04 12.41
CA ASN A 37 -4.88 28.83 13.22
C ASN A 37 -4.84 27.51 12.45
N GLY A 38 -4.92 27.40 11.12
CA GLY A 38 -4.79 26.10 10.44
C GLY A 38 -3.45 25.41 10.72
N GLN A 39 -2.35 26.16 10.61
CA GLN A 39 -1.01 25.72 11.03
C GLN A 39 -0.93 25.50 12.55
N VAL A 40 -1.64 26.32 13.34
CA VAL A 40 -1.70 26.17 14.80
C VAL A 40 -2.48 24.92 15.18
N VAL A 41 -3.55 24.57 14.48
CA VAL A 41 -4.40 23.39 14.69
C VAL A 41 -3.65 22.15 14.28
N GLN A 42 -2.97 22.12 13.12
CA GLN A 42 -2.09 21.00 12.79
C GLN A 42 -0.93 20.88 13.78
N ARG A 43 -0.33 22.00 14.22
CA ARG A 43 0.69 22.01 15.27
C ARG A 43 0.13 21.50 16.60
N LEU A 44 -1.08 21.90 16.98
CA LEU A 44 -1.75 21.49 18.22
C LEU A 44 -2.22 20.04 18.16
N LEU A 45 -2.66 19.54 17.00
CA LEU A 45 -3.00 18.13 16.79
C LEU A 45 -1.74 17.29 16.86
N ARG A 46 -0.66 17.70 16.20
CA ARG A 46 0.64 17.06 16.31
C ARG A 46 1.16 17.11 17.74
N GLN A 47 1.07 18.26 18.41
CA GLN A 47 1.47 18.42 19.81
C GLN A 47 0.60 17.57 20.72
N LYS A 48 -0.71 17.46 20.46
CA LYS A 48 -1.62 16.57 21.17
C LYS A 48 -1.21 15.12 20.96
N ASP A 49 -0.93 14.69 19.74
CA ASP A 49 -0.49 13.32 19.44
C ASP A 49 0.88 13.02 20.07
N GLU A 50 1.84 13.93 19.98
CA GLU A 50 3.14 13.85 20.66
C GLU A 50 2.97 13.81 22.18
N THR A 51 2.06 14.61 22.75
CA THR A 51 1.76 14.62 24.19
C THR A 51 1.07 13.34 24.63
N VAL A 52 0.14 12.82 23.83
CA VAL A 52 -0.53 11.53 24.08
C VAL A 52 0.48 10.41 24.03
N GLN A 53 1.36 10.37 23.02
CA GLN A 53 2.45 9.39 22.96
C GLN A 53 3.38 9.49 24.17
N ALA A 54 3.77 10.71 24.56
CA ALA A 54 4.60 10.94 25.74
C ALA A 54 3.90 10.48 27.03
N LEU A 55 2.60 10.76 27.17
CA LEU A 55 1.80 10.33 28.31
C LEU A 55 1.66 8.80 28.35
N VAL A 56 1.33 8.15 27.22
CA VAL A 56 1.26 6.69 27.11
C VAL A 56 2.61 6.06 27.48
N ALA A 57 3.71 6.61 26.96
CA ALA A 57 5.06 6.15 27.30
C ALA A 57 5.37 6.35 28.80
N ALA A 58 4.97 7.47 29.39
CA ALA A 58 5.17 7.74 30.82
C ALA A 58 4.33 6.81 31.70
N VAL A 59 3.06 6.58 31.36
CA VAL A 59 2.16 5.65 32.05
C VAL A 59 2.69 4.23 31.94
N ALA A 60 3.12 3.79 30.75
CA ALA A 60 3.72 2.48 30.56
C ALA A 60 5.00 2.33 31.39
N LYS A 61 5.89 3.32 31.40
CA LYS A 61 7.10 3.33 32.25
C LYS A 61 6.77 3.29 33.74
N LEU A 62 5.73 3.99 34.17
CA LEU A 62 5.31 3.99 35.57
C LEU A 62 4.72 2.63 35.97
N ALA A 63 3.88 2.03 35.13
CA ALA A 63 3.34 0.69 35.34
C ALA A 63 4.47 -0.35 35.43
N LEU A 64 5.39 -0.34 34.44
CA LEU A 64 6.61 -1.15 34.46
C LEU A 64 7.40 -0.97 35.77
N ARG A 65 7.64 0.28 36.19
CA ARG A 65 8.41 0.55 37.42
C ARG A 65 7.70 0.07 38.70
N LYS A 66 6.37 0.10 38.74
CA LYS A 66 5.59 -0.41 39.89
C LYS A 66 5.63 -1.93 39.97
N ASP A 67 5.63 -2.60 38.82
CA ASP A 67 5.58 -4.06 38.74
C ASP A 67 6.99 -4.71 38.73
N MET A 68 8.05 -3.92 38.54
CA MET A 68 9.43 -4.42 38.51
C MET A 68 10.11 -4.38 39.89
N SER A 69 10.63 -5.54 40.32
CA SER A 69 11.54 -5.61 41.48
C SER A 69 12.92 -5.02 41.13
N ALA A 70 13.73 -4.73 42.17
CA ALA A 70 15.11 -4.26 42.00
C ALA A 70 15.99 -5.30 41.25
N GLU A 71 15.72 -6.58 41.47
CA GLU A 71 16.40 -7.69 40.80
C GLU A 71 16.07 -7.70 39.31
N THR A 72 14.79 -7.56 38.96
CA THR A 72 14.32 -7.46 37.58
C THR A 72 14.90 -6.25 36.86
N CYS A 73 15.03 -5.10 37.54
CA CYS A 73 15.70 -3.92 36.97
C CYS A 73 17.17 -4.21 36.67
N ALA A 74 17.88 -4.91 37.57
CA ALA A 74 19.27 -5.31 37.35
C ALA A 74 19.39 -6.32 36.19
N ASP A 75 18.47 -7.27 36.05
CA ASP A 75 18.39 -8.19 34.92
C ASP A 75 18.14 -7.46 33.60
N LEU A 76 17.27 -6.46 33.59
CA LEU A 76 17.02 -5.66 32.40
C LEU A 76 18.27 -4.87 31.98
N ILE A 77 19.02 -4.31 32.93
CA ILE A 77 20.29 -3.62 32.67
C ILE A 77 21.34 -4.60 32.13
N ARG A 78 21.42 -5.81 32.71
CA ARG A 78 22.27 -6.90 32.20
C ARG A 78 21.89 -7.26 30.77
N LEU A 79 20.59 -7.36 30.48
CA LEU A 79 20.07 -7.66 29.15
C LEU A 79 20.47 -6.59 28.14
N VAL A 80 20.23 -5.31 28.43
CA VAL A 80 20.60 -4.19 27.54
C VAL A 80 22.11 -4.20 27.25
N SER A 81 22.92 -4.46 28.28
CA SER A 81 24.38 -4.58 28.15
C SER A 81 24.78 -5.79 27.30
N ALA A 82 24.14 -6.94 27.50
CA ALA A 82 24.38 -8.16 26.74
C ALA A 82 23.96 -8.01 25.27
N VAL A 83 22.85 -7.34 24.97
CA VAL A 83 22.40 -7.03 23.60
C VAL A 83 23.40 -6.08 22.91
N ALA A 84 23.85 -5.03 23.59
CA ALA A 84 24.84 -4.10 23.06
C ALA A 84 26.20 -4.77 22.78
N ALA A 85 26.61 -5.72 23.63
CA ALA A 85 27.82 -6.52 23.43
C ALA A 85 27.67 -7.55 22.30
N GLY A 86 26.51 -8.21 22.20
CA GLY A 86 26.21 -9.22 21.18
C GLY A 86 26.16 -8.66 19.75
N GLY A 87 25.79 -7.38 19.58
CA GLY A 87 25.87 -6.69 18.28
C GLY A 87 27.28 -6.60 17.69
N ARG A 88 28.32 -6.79 18.51
CA ARG A 88 29.75 -6.75 18.10
C ARG A 88 30.36 -8.14 17.90
N ALA A 89 29.64 -9.22 18.20
CA ALA A 89 30.14 -10.59 18.19
C ALA A 89 29.31 -11.47 17.23
N GLN A 90 29.42 -11.24 15.92
CA GLN A 90 28.93 -12.18 14.91
C GLN A 90 29.97 -13.28 14.66
N GLY A 91 29.55 -14.56 14.79
CA GLY A 91 30.36 -15.74 14.47
C GLY A 91 30.18 -16.93 15.43
N ASP A 92 30.82 -18.06 15.12
CA ASP A 92 30.79 -19.31 15.92
C ASP A 92 32.00 -19.46 16.86
N GLY A 93 32.56 -18.33 17.32
CA GLY A 93 33.67 -18.32 18.27
C GLY A 93 33.23 -18.50 19.73
N ILE A 94 34.19 -18.86 20.59
CA ILE A 94 34.01 -18.99 22.06
C ILE A 94 33.40 -17.72 22.68
N ARG A 95 33.78 -16.54 22.20
CA ARG A 95 33.22 -15.25 22.64
C ARG A 95 31.74 -15.13 22.31
N ALA A 96 31.31 -15.54 21.11
CA ALA A 96 29.91 -15.51 20.72
C ALA A 96 29.06 -16.50 21.51
N ALA A 97 29.61 -17.69 21.84
CA ALA A 97 28.94 -18.65 22.71
C ALA A 97 28.73 -18.09 24.13
N ARG A 98 29.74 -17.42 24.70
CA ARG A 98 29.61 -16.74 26.00
C ARG A 98 28.55 -15.64 25.96
N HIS A 99 28.58 -14.78 24.94
CA HIS A 99 27.56 -13.73 24.78
C HIS A 99 26.14 -14.28 24.65
N ARG A 100 25.94 -15.41 23.94
CA ARG A 100 24.63 -16.09 23.88
C ARG A 100 24.18 -16.60 25.24
N SER A 101 25.10 -17.18 26.02
CA SER A 101 24.82 -17.64 27.38
C SER A 101 24.44 -16.49 28.30
N ASP A 102 25.21 -15.40 28.28
CA ASP A 102 24.94 -14.21 29.09
C ASP A 102 23.61 -13.55 28.73
N LEU A 103 23.30 -13.48 27.43
CA LEU A 103 22.03 -12.97 26.92
C LEU A 103 20.85 -13.83 27.38
N SER A 104 20.95 -15.15 27.24
CA SER A 104 19.90 -16.08 27.66
C SER A 104 19.68 -16.03 29.17
N ALA A 105 20.74 -15.99 29.97
CA ALA A 105 20.66 -15.87 31.42
C ALA A 105 19.99 -14.56 31.87
N ALA A 106 20.38 -13.42 31.29
CA ALA A 106 19.76 -12.13 31.58
C ALA A 106 18.29 -12.08 31.15
N MET A 107 17.94 -12.71 30.01
CA MET A 107 16.56 -12.81 29.53
C MET A 107 15.67 -13.62 30.48
N ILE A 108 16.16 -14.73 31.04
CA ILE A 108 15.37 -15.57 31.97
C ILE A 108 14.89 -14.76 33.17
N GLY A 109 15.73 -13.90 33.74
CA GLY A 109 15.38 -13.10 34.93
C GLY A 109 14.40 -11.94 34.67
N CYS A 110 14.22 -11.51 33.42
CA CYS A 110 13.37 -10.38 33.08
C CYS A 110 12.26 -10.68 32.06
N ALA A 111 12.15 -11.91 31.54
CA ALA A 111 11.16 -12.31 30.54
C ALA A 111 9.73 -11.94 30.96
N ASP A 112 9.37 -12.21 32.22
CA ASP A 112 8.04 -11.98 32.77
C ASP A 112 7.76 -10.50 33.11
N ALA A 113 8.79 -9.66 33.16
CA ALA A 113 8.66 -8.25 33.53
C ALA A 113 8.41 -7.32 32.35
N VAL A 114 8.76 -7.76 31.14
CA VAL A 114 8.54 -6.99 29.92
C VAL A 114 7.24 -7.46 29.26
N PRO A 115 6.21 -6.60 29.16
CA PRO A 115 4.87 -7.01 28.72
C PRO A 115 4.79 -7.31 27.22
N CYS A 116 5.74 -6.80 26.42
CA CYS A 116 5.74 -6.97 24.97
C CYS A 116 7.16 -7.10 24.44
N TRP A 117 7.38 -8.14 23.64
CA TRP A 117 8.68 -8.42 23.03
C TRP A 117 8.58 -8.35 21.52
N ILE A 118 9.47 -7.58 20.90
CA ILE A 118 9.60 -7.46 19.44
C ILE A 118 11.00 -7.94 19.05
N MET A 119 11.07 -9.07 18.35
CA MET A 119 12.34 -9.64 17.92
C MET A 119 12.17 -10.50 16.65
N PRO A 120 13.22 -10.64 15.82
CA PRO A 120 13.17 -11.54 14.68
C PRO A 120 13.13 -13.01 15.12
N THR A 121 12.50 -13.87 14.34
CA THR A 121 12.26 -15.30 14.65
C THR A 121 13.51 -16.06 15.07
N TRP A 122 14.65 -15.83 14.41
CA TRP A 122 15.91 -16.51 14.74
C TRP A 122 16.42 -16.20 16.15
N ARG A 123 16.08 -15.02 16.70
CA ARG A 123 16.51 -14.59 18.04
C ARG A 123 15.64 -15.23 19.13
N VAL A 124 14.39 -15.57 18.83
CA VAL A 124 13.46 -16.19 19.79
C VAL A 124 14.09 -17.42 20.42
N SER A 125 14.63 -18.34 19.61
CA SER A 125 15.25 -19.57 20.11
C SER A 125 16.61 -19.35 20.80
N GLN A 126 17.27 -18.22 20.57
CA GLN A 126 18.54 -17.88 21.22
C GLN A 126 18.36 -17.16 22.55
N SER A 127 17.27 -16.41 22.69
CA SER A 127 17.09 -15.46 23.80
C SER A 127 15.98 -15.86 24.76
N LEU A 128 14.94 -16.57 24.31
CA LEU A 128 13.80 -16.90 25.16
C LEU A 128 13.83 -18.35 25.65
N PRO A 129 13.43 -18.60 26.91
CA PRO A 129 13.30 -19.95 27.44
C PRO A 129 12.45 -20.85 26.52
N ALA A 130 12.79 -22.14 26.46
CA ALA A 130 12.01 -23.14 25.71
C ALA A 130 10.75 -23.58 26.48
N LYS A 131 10.04 -22.63 27.11
CA LYS A 131 8.81 -22.88 27.86
C LYS A 131 7.61 -22.70 26.93
N ILE A 132 6.83 -23.75 26.76
CA ILE A 132 5.59 -23.71 25.99
C ILE A 132 4.59 -22.78 26.70
N ALA A 133 3.81 -22.05 25.92
CA ALA A 133 2.75 -21.16 26.43
C ALA A 133 3.22 -20.12 27.47
N SER A 134 4.46 -19.62 27.32
CA SER A 134 5.00 -18.55 28.17
C SER A 134 4.44 -17.16 27.86
N PHE A 135 3.83 -16.96 26.70
CA PHE A 135 3.20 -15.71 26.27
C PHE A 135 1.70 -15.89 26.10
N ASP A 136 0.91 -14.87 26.46
CA ASP A 136 -0.54 -14.90 26.23
C ASP A 136 -0.89 -14.84 24.74
N LEU A 137 -0.11 -14.10 23.96
CA LEU A 137 -0.26 -13.95 22.52
C LEU A 137 1.12 -13.91 21.84
N VAL A 138 1.27 -14.70 20.77
CA VAL A 138 2.39 -14.58 19.83
C VAL A 138 1.85 -14.11 18.49
N ILE A 139 2.42 -13.03 17.97
CA ILE A 139 2.12 -12.50 16.65
C ILE A 139 3.30 -12.81 15.73
N ILE A 140 3.03 -13.47 14.61
CA ILE A 140 4.01 -13.59 13.52
C ILE A 140 3.50 -12.73 12.36
N ASP A 141 4.18 -11.61 12.16
CA ASP A 141 3.98 -10.75 11.00
C ASP A 141 4.79 -11.25 9.81
N GLU A 142 4.32 -10.95 8.59
CA GLU A 142 4.92 -11.43 7.34
C GLU A 142 5.17 -12.96 7.34
N ALA A 143 4.26 -13.73 7.93
CA ALA A 143 4.38 -15.18 8.08
C ALA A 143 4.49 -15.93 6.75
N SER A 144 4.08 -15.30 5.65
CA SER A 144 4.29 -15.80 4.29
C SER A 144 5.77 -15.87 3.92
N GLN A 145 6.64 -15.11 4.59
CA GLN A 145 8.11 -15.13 4.46
C GLN A 145 8.81 -16.05 5.47
N SER A 146 8.12 -16.46 6.54
CA SER A 146 8.68 -17.36 7.55
C SER A 146 8.50 -18.81 7.14
N ASP A 147 9.51 -19.65 7.36
CA ASP A 147 9.41 -21.09 7.17
C ASP A 147 8.99 -21.81 8.46
N VAL A 148 9.08 -23.13 8.45
CA VAL A 148 8.73 -24.00 9.58
C VAL A 148 9.53 -23.70 10.86
N THR A 149 10.69 -23.04 10.78
CA THR A 149 11.48 -22.69 11.97
C THR A 149 10.73 -21.73 12.91
N GLY A 150 9.77 -20.96 12.37
CA GLY A 150 8.88 -20.10 13.14
C GLY A 150 7.94 -20.83 14.10
N LEU A 151 7.76 -22.15 13.97
CA LEU A 151 7.02 -22.96 14.94
C LEU A 151 7.56 -22.82 16.36
N THR A 152 8.87 -22.62 16.50
CA THR A 152 9.49 -22.41 17.82
C THR A 152 8.95 -21.18 18.53
N ALA A 153 8.62 -20.11 17.80
CA ALA A 153 7.96 -18.94 18.36
C ALA A 153 6.50 -19.23 18.68
N LEU A 154 5.77 -19.91 17.79
CA LEU A 154 4.36 -20.22 17.97
C LEU A 154 4.08 -21.07 19.22
N LEU A 155 4.92 -22.07 19.49
CA LEU A 155 4.77 -22.94 20.66
C LEU A 155 4.86 -22.20 22.00
N ARG A 156 5.41 -20.98 22.02
CA ARG A 156 5.50 -20.14 23.22
C ARG A 156 4.21 -19.35 23.47
N GLY A 157 3.26 -19.30 22.54
CA GLY A 157 1.99 -18.58 22.69
C GLY A 157 0.84 -19.46 23.18
N LYS A 158 0.05 -18.97 24.15
CA LYS A 158 -1.28 -19.52 24.49
C LYS A 158 -2.27 -19.27 23.35
N ARG A 159 -2.15 -18.12 22.69
CA ARG A 159 -2.86 -17.73 21.48
C ARG A 159 -1.85 -17.30 20.41
N VAL A 160 -2.23 -17.46 19.16
CA VAL A 160 -1.39 -17.12 18.01
C VAL A 160 -2.18 -16.25 17.03
N LEU A 161 -1.56 -15.18 16.56
CA LEU A 161 -2.02 -14.41 15.42
C LEU A 161 -0.98 -14.51 14.31
N VAL A 162 -1.39 -15.06 13.16
CA VAL A 162 -0.53 -15.19 11.97
C VAL A 162 -0.99 -14.17 10.95
N VAL A 163 -0.11 -13.22 10.61
CA VAL A 163 -0.36 -12.17 9.61
C VAL A 163 0.53 -12.42 8.41
N GLY A 164 -0.04 -12.34 7.20
CA GLY A 164 0.71 -12.56 5.97
C GLY A 164 -0.17 -12.61 4.73
N ASP A 165 0.45 -12.79 3.58
CA ASP A 165 -0.22 -12.84 2.29
C ASP A 165 0.38 -13.92 1.38
N GLN A 166 -0.41 -14.93 1.06
CA GLN A 166 -0.01 -16.06 0.20
C GLN A 166 0.30 -15.62 -1.25
N LYS A 167 -0.26 -14.49 -1.69
CA LYS A 167 -0.04 -13.91 -3.02
C LYS A 167 1.24 -13.08 -3.10
N GLN A 168 1.94 -12.84 -1.98
CA GLN A 168 3.25 -12.19 -1.95
C GLN A 168 4.38 -13.22 -1.84
N VAL A 169 5.62 -12.75 -1.93
CA VAL A 169 6.81 -13.60 -2.02
C VAL A 169 6.91 -14.52 -0.79
N SER A 170 7.10 -15.81 -1.06
CA SER A 170 7.32 -16.86 -0.06
C SER A 170 8.81 -17.16 0.10
N PRO A 171 9.27 -17.73 1.25
CA PRO A 171 10.67 -18.08 1.42
C PRO A 171 11.09 -19.07 0.34
N THR A 172 12.23 -18.80 -0.27
CA THR A 172 12.75 -19.69 -1.31
C THR A 172 13.46 -20.85 -0.62
N GLY A 173 13.03 -22.09 -0.85
CA GLY A 173 13.76 -23.31 -0.46
C GLY A 173 15.03 -23.54 -1.28
N ALA A 174 15.62 -22.48 -1.82
CA ALA A 174 16.88 -22.55 -2.55
C ALA A 174 17.94 -23.15 -1.63
N PHE A 175 18.84 -23.96 -2.19
CA PHE A 175 19.96 -24.61 -1.49
C PHE A 175 19.63 -25.89 -0.70
N VAL A 176 18.39 -26.37 -0.65
CA VAL A 176 18.10 -27.72 -0.12
C VAL A 176 18.10 -28.74 -1.25
N SER A 177 18.83 -29.85 -1.09
CA SER A 177 18.87 -30.89 -2.13
C SER A 177 17.49 -31.57 -2.26
N GLU A 178 17.09 -31.90 -3.49
CA GLU A 178 15.84 -32.63 -3.72
C GLU A 178 15.83 -33.98 -2.99
N THR A 179 17.00 -34.60 -2.84
CA THR A 179 17.18 -35.84 -2.09
C THR A 179 16.82 -35.65 -0.62
N ASP A 180 17.25 -34.56 0.01
CA ASP A 180 16.93 -34.27 1.41
C ASP A 180 15.45 -33.97 1.61
N ILE A 181 14.84 -33.22 0.68
CA ILE A 181 13.39 -32.95 0.69
C ILE A 181 12.61 -34.27 0.58
N ARG A 182 13.00 -35.16 -0.34
CA ARG A 182 12.38 -36.48 -0.50
C ARG A 182 12.54 -37.34 0.76
N ASN A 183 13.72 -37.38 1.35
CA ASN A 183 13.99 -38.12 2.58
C ASN A 183 13.19 -37.58 3.78
N LEU A 184 13.07 -36.26 3.91
CA LEU A 184 12.23 -35.63 4.92
C LEU A 184 10.75 -35.98 4.71
N LYS A 185 10.25 -35.88 3.47
CA LYS A 185 8.88 -36.26 3.11
C LYS A 185 8.58 -37.70 3.51
N THR A 186 9.44 -38.65 3.15
CA THR A 186 9.28 -40.06 3.52
C THR A 186 9.21 -40.27 5.03
N ARG A 187 10.08 -39.60 5.81
CA ARG A 187 10.05 -39.68 7.28
C ARG A 187 8.76 -39.12 7.88
N LEU A 188 8.29 -37.98 7.39
CA LEU A 188 7.04 -37.36 7.85
C LEU A 188 5.80 -38.19 7.46
N MET A 189 5.81 -38.83 6.29
CA MET A 189 4.74 -39.75 5.90
C MET A 189 4.75 -41.00 6.76
N ALA A 190 5.92 -41.55 7.09
CA ALA A 190 6.05 -42.71 7.97
C ALA A 190 5.54 -42.43 9.40
N SER A 191 5.70 -41.20 9.90
CA SER A 191 5.13 -40.78 11.19
C SER A 191 3.64 -40.46 11.14
N ARG A 192 2.99 -40.62 9.98
CA ARG A 192 1.57 -40.29 9.73
C ARG A 192 1.23 -38.82 10.05
N HIS A 193 2.19 -37.91 9.84
CA HIS A 193 1.94 -36.50 10.10
C HIS A 193 0.89 -35.93 9.13
N PRO A 194 -0.15 -35.21 9.59
CA PRO A 194 -1.25 -34.78 8.73
C PRO A 194 -0.86 -33.69 7.71
N TYR A 195 0.15 -32.87 8.02
CA TYR A 195 0.55 -31.71 7.21
C TYR A 195 1.93 -31.87 6.55
N VAL A 196 2.23 -33.05 6.01
CA VAL A 196 3.55 -33.35 5.42
C VAL A 196 3.99 -32.28 4.41
N GLU A 197 3.12 -31.98 3.43
CA GLU A 197 3.46 -31.07 2.34
C GLU A 197 3.79 -29.66 2.83
N GLN A 198 3.09 -29.17 3.86
CA GLN A 198 3.23 -27.84 4.44
C GLN A 198 4.51 -27.69 5.28
N LEU A 199 5.08 -28.79 5.77
CA LEU A 199 6.33 -28.78 6.55
C LEU A 199 7.58 -28.92 5.68
N LEU A 200 7.43 -29.15 4.37
CA LEU A 200 8.57 -29.27 3.47
C LEU A 200 9.22 -27.89 3.22
N PRO A 201 10.55 -27.86 2.99
CA PRO A 201 11.26 -26.64 2.60
C PRO A 201 10.61 -25.93 1.40
N GLY A 202 10.55 -24.61 1.46
CA GLY A 202 9.89 -23.77 0.44
C GLY A 202 8.39 -23.54 0.67
N ARG A 203 7.81 -24.10 1.74
CA ARG A 203 6.49 -23.70 2.25
C ARG A 203 6.62 -22.68 3.37
N SER A 204 5.63 -21.79 3.43
CA SER A 204 5.58 -20.77 4.47
C SER A 204 4.78 -21.23 5.68
N LEU A 205 5.06 -20.62 6.82
CA LEU A 205 4.27 -20.79 8.04
C LEU A 205 2.83 -20.32 7.84
N PHE A 206 2.61 -19.33 6.98
CA PHE A 206 1.27 -18.90 6.58
C PHE A 206 0.50 -20.00 5.83
N ASP A 207 1.14 -20.73 4.90
CA ASP A 207 0.51 -21.86 4.19
C ASP A 207 0.11 -22.98 5.19
N LEU A 208 0.95 -23.24 6.20
CA LEU A 208 0.63 -24.18 7.28
C LEU A 208 -0.55 -23.68 8.12
N ALA A 209 -0.52 -22.44 8.58
CA ALA A 209 -1.58 -21.84 9.38
C ALA A 209 -2.92 -21.82 8.63
N GLN A 210 -2.91 -21.51 7.33
CA GLN A 210 -4.09 -21.65 6.47
C GLN A 210 -4.66 -23.06 6.56
N THR A 211 -3.82 -24.08 6.39
CA THR A 211 -4.26 -25.47 6.34
C THR A 211 -4.82 -25.93 7.69
N CYS A 212 -4.16 -25.59 8.79
CA CYS A 212 -4.56 -25.98 10.15
C CYS A 212 -5.81 -25.23 10.64
N TYR A 213 -6.00 -23.97 10.21
CA TYR A 213 -7.04 -23.07 10.72
C TYR A 213 -7.87 -22.49 9.56
N ALA A 214 -8.55 -23.38 8.83
CA ALA A 214 -9.35 -22.99 7.67
C ALA A 214 -10.48 -22.01 8.02
N ASP A 215 -11.10 -22.18 9.19
CA ASP A 215 -12.31 -21.44 9.61
C ASP A 215 -11.99 -20.14 10.36
N ALA A 216 -10.74 -19.92 10.77
CA ALA A 216 -10.31 -18.77 11.57
C ALA A 216 -9.53 -17.76 10.72
N ARG A 217 -10.10 -17.33 9.59
CA ARG A 217 -9.44 -16.42 8.64
C ARG A 217 -10.20 -15.11 8.48
N VAL A 218 -9.46 -14.01 8.59
CA VAL A 218 -9.98 -12.66 8.36
C VAL A 218 -9.21 -12.05 7.20
N HIS A 219 -9.93 -11.58 6.18
CA HIS A 219 -9.34 -10.87 5.05
C HIS A 219 -9.52 -9.37 5.25
N LEU A 220 -8.43 -8.61 5.19
CA LEU A 220 -8.48 -7.16 5.18
C LEU A 220 -8.71 -6.68 3.74
N THR A 221 -9.80 -5.93 3.52
CA THR A 221 -10.20 -5.47 2.18
C THR A 221 -9.75 -4.06 1.88
N HIS A 222 -9.59 -3.20 2.89
CA HIS A 222 -9.28 -1.80 2.71
C HIS A 222 -7.79 -1.58 2.40
N HIS A 223 -7.51 -0.89 1.30
CA HIS A 223 -6.16 -0.65 0.81
C HIS A 223 -5.80 0.84 0.86
N PHE A 224 -4.91 1.23 1.78
CA PHE A 224 -4.58 2.63 2.05
C PHE A 224 -3.29 3.14 1.37
N ARG A 225 -2.52 2.26 0.73
CA ARG A 225 -1.19 2.57 0.21
C ARG A 225 -1.21 3.23 -1.16
N CYS A 226 -1.90 2.63 -2.12
CA CYS A 226 -1.85 3.02 -3.52
C CYS A 226 -3.09 3.83 -3.91
N VAL A 227 -2.90 4.82 -4.76
CA VAL A 227 -4.00 5.41 -5.54
C VAL A 227 -4.70 4.31 -6.35
N PRO A 228 -6.02 4.43 -6.62
CA PRO A 228 -6.79 3.38 -7.28
C PRO A 228 -6.18 2.88 -8.60
N GLN A 229 -5.61 3.80 -9.39
CA GLN A 229 -4.98 3.49 -10.67
C GLN A 229 -3.76 2.55 -10.50
N CYS A 230 -2.96 2.75 -9.46
CA CYS A 230 -1.73 1.97 -9.23
C CYS A 230 -2.03 0.54 -8.77
N ILE A 231 -2.98 0.34 -7.87
CA ILE A 231 -3.31 -1.00 -7.32
C ILE A 231 -4.24 -1.81 -8.22
N ALA A 232 -4.98 -1.18 -9.13
CA ALA A 232 -6.04 -1.83 -9.90
C ALA A 232 -5.58 -3.10 -10.64
N LEU A 233 -4.39 -3.11 -11.24
CA LEU A 233 -3.87 -4.31 -11.92
C LEU A 233 -3.60 -5.46 -10.94
N SER A 234 -2.90 -5.20 -9.83
CA SER A 234 -2.62 -6.20 -8.81
C SER A 234 -3.92 -6.72 -8.18
N ASN A 235 -4.85 -5.82 -7.86
CA ASN A 235 -6.17 -6.17 -7.33
C ASN A 235 -6.93 -7.12 -8.27
N ARG A 236 -6.95 -6.82 -9.58
CA ARG A 236 -7.60 -7.66 -10.59
C ARG A 236 -6.94 -9.03 -10.73
N LEU A 237 -5.61 -9.08 -10.80
CA LEU A 237 -4.87 -10.32 -11.07
C LEU A 237 -4.79 -11.25 -9.86
N PHE A 238 -4.60 -10.71 -8.65
CA PHE A 238 -4.22 -11.53 -7.48
C PHE A 238 -5.29 -11.58 -6.39
N TYR A 239 -6.18 -10.59 -6.34
CA TYR A 239 -7.18 -10.44 -5.27
C TYR A 239 -8.63 -10.44 -5.77
N HIS A 240 -8.85 -10.71 -7.06
CA HIS A 240 -10.17 -10.79 -7.68
C HIS A 240 -11.04 -9.54 -7.47
N GLY A 241 -10.43 -8.36 -7.40
CA GLY A 241 -11.14 -7.09 -7.20
C GLY A 241 -11.63 -6.83 -5.78
N ARG A 242 -11.26 -7.65 -4.79
CA ARG A 242 -11.73 -7.53 -3.40
C ARG A 242 -11.06 -6.39 -2.62
N LEU A 243 -9.93 -5.85 -3.09
CA LEU A 243 -9.29 -4.72 -2.42
C LEU A 243 -10.04 -3.43 -2.75
N GLU A 244 -10.33 -2.64 -1.72
CA GLU A 244 -10.99 -1.35 -1.80
C GLU A 244 -9.95 -0.25 -1.60
N PRO A 245 -9.51 0.44 -2.67
CA PRO A 245 -8.55 1.53 -2.52
C PRO A 245 -9.17 2.69 -1.76
N ARG A 246 -8.48 3.15 -0.70
CA ARG A 246 -8.89 4.24 0.19
C ARG A 246 -7.94 5.44 0.16
N ARG A 247 -6.85 5.37 -0.61
CA ARG A 247 -5.88 6.48 -0.71
C ARG A 247 -6.45 7.62 -1.55
N LEU A 248 -6.47 8.81 -0.98
CA LEU A 248 -6.71 10.08 -1.65
C LEU A 248 -5.53 11.02 -1.38
N PRO A 249 -4.56 11.16 -2.30
CA PRO A 249 -3.42 12.05 -2.10
C PRO A 249 -3.88 13.51 -2.16
N LEU A 250 -3.24 14.38 -1.38
CA LEU A 250 -3.41 15.83 -1.46
C LEU A 250 -3.04 16.36 -2.85
N GLN A 251 -3.37 17.60 -3.18
CA GLN A 251 -3.03 18.15 -4.49
C GLN A 251 -1.52 18.34 -4.64
N SER A 252 -0.83 18.83 -3.61
CA SER A 252 0.65 18.91 -3.56
C SER A 252 1.33 17.55 -3.69
N GLU A 253 0.62 16.49 -3.34
CA GLU A 253 1.05 15.11 -3.42
C GLU A 253 0.73 14.45 -4.77
N ARG A 254 -0.19 15.00 -5.57
CA ARG A 254 -0.74 14.37 -6.77
C ARG A 254 0.30 14.31 -7.89
N LEU A 255 0.48 13.12 -8.45
CA LEU A 255 1.31 12.87 -9.63
C LEU A 255 0.44 12.38 -10.78
N SER A 256 -0.05 13.31 -11.61
CA SER A 256 -0.84 12.99 -12.81
C SER A 256 -0.01 12.98 -14.10
N PRO A 257 -0.14 11.98 -14.97
CA PRO A 257 -0.90 10.73 -14.78
C PRO A 257 -0.22 9.80 -13.75
N ALA A 258 -1.01 8.93 -13.12
CA ALA A 258 -0.51 7.95 -12.13
C ALA A 258 0.20 6.76 -12.80
N LEU A 259 -0.14 6.43 -14.05
CA LEU A 259 0.50 5.36 -14.82
C LEU A 259 1.16 5.95 -16.07
N LEU A 260 2.41 5.57 -16.31
CA LEU A 260 3.18 5.96 -17.49
C LEU A 260 3.78 4.72 -18.16
N ASP A 261 3.69 4.65 -19.48
CA ASP A 261 4.23 3.56 -20.31
C ASP A 261 5.28 4.09 -21.29
N PHE A 262 6.53 3.69 -21.10
CA PHE A 262 7.65 4.04 -21.97
C PHE A 262 8.10 2.84 -22.79
N HIS A 263 7.75 2.86 -24.07
CA HIS A 263 8.30 1.94 -25.05
C HIS A 263 9.68 2.41 -25.50
N VAL A 264 10.71 1.63 -25.18
CA VAL A 264 12.11 1.89 -25.52
C VAL A 264 12.46 1.11 -26.80
N PRO A 265 12.49 1.77 -27.98
CA PRO A 265 12.83 1.09 -29.22
C PRO A 265 14.28 0.57 -29.19
N ASN A 266 14.55 -0.48 -29.96
CA ASN A 266 15.89 -1.06 -30.11
C ASN A 266 16.52 -1.65 -28.83
N GLY A 267 15.75 -1.82 -27.76
CA GLY A 267 16.23 -2.55 -26.58
C GLY A 267 16.59 -3.98 -26.94
N LYS A 268 17.78 -4.41 -26.52
CA LYS A 268 18.30 -5.76 -26.75
C LYS A 268 18.65 -6.39 -25.42
N LYS A 269 17.96 -7.47 -25.09
CA LYS A 269 18.26 -8.29 -23.93
C LYS A 269 19.49 -9.15 -24.20
N ARG A 270 20.49 -9.06 -23.33
CA ARG A 270 21.64 -9.96 -23.27
C ARG A 270 21.66 -10.60 -21.88
N GLY A 271 21.47 -11.91 -21.79
CA GLY A 271 21.29 -12.59 -20.50
C GLY A 271 20.03 -12.08 -19.79
N LYS A 272 20.16 -11.60 -18.55
CA LYS A 272 19.06 -10.97 -17.79
C LYS A 272 19.19 -9.44 -17.71
N VAL A 273 19.81 -8.83 -18.72
CA VAL A 273 20.06 -7.39 -18.77
C VAL A 273 19.56 -6.79 -20.08
N ASN A 274 18.90 -5.64 -20.00
CA ASN A 274 18.58 -4.77 -21.12
C ASN A 274 19.14 -3.37 -20.83
N THR A 275 20.31 -3.06 -21.43
CA THR A 275 21.06 -1.84 -21.14
C THR A 275 20.41 -0.59 -21.73
N VAL A 276 19.72 -0.71 -22.87
CA VAL A 276 19.02 0.42 -23.51
C VAL A 276 17.85 0.86 -22.64
N GLU A 277 17.08 -0.12 -22.14
CA GLU A 277 15.98 0.11 -21.19
C GLU A 277 16.49 0.73 -19.88
N ALA A 278 17.62 0.22 -19.34
CA ALA A 278 18.22 0.78 -18.13
C ALA A 278 18.65 2.25 -18.33
N LYS A 279 19.28 2.58 -19.46
CA LYS A 279 19.67 3.96 -19.78
C LYS A 279 18.46 4.89 -19.93
N ALA A 280 17.40 4.43 -20.59
CA ALA A 280 16.17 5.21 -20.72
C ALA A 280 15.52 5.49 -19.35
N LEU A 281 15.50 4.50 -18.45
CA LEU A 281 15.00 4.66 -17.08
C LEU A 281 15.82 5.70 -16.30
N VAL A 282 17.15 5.62 -16.36
CA VAL A 282 18.02 6.58 -15.66
C VAL A 282 17.90 7.99 -16.24
N ALA A 283 17.75 8.11 -17.57
CA ALA A 283 17.50 9.40 -18.21
C ALA A 283 16.18 10.03 -17.73
N TYR A 284 15.10 9.24 -17.67
CA TYR A 284 13.82 9.68 -17.09
C TYR A 284 13.98 10.11 -15.64
N LEU A 285 14.63 9.28 -14.80
CA LEU A 285 14.85 9.62 -13.39
C LEU A 285 15.64 10.91 -13.23
N LYS A 286 16.70 11.10 -14.01
CA LYS A 286 17.51 12.33 -13.99
C LYS A 286 16.68 13.55 -14.36
N HIS A 287 15.84 13.44 -15.39
CA HIS A 287 14.94 14.51 -15.81
C HIS A 287 13.95 14.87 -14.69
N GLU A 288 13.30 13.86 -14.10
CA GLU A 288 12.30 14.06 -13.06
C GLU A 288 12.84 14.63 -11.75
N LEU A 289 14.12 14.39 -11.45
CA LEU A 289 14.83 14.92 -10.28
C LEU A 289 15.52 16.27 -10.54
N ALA A 290 15.53 16.76 -11.79
CA ALA A 290 16.03 18.10 -12.12
C ALA A 290 15.12 19.17 -11.51
N PRO A 291 15.58 20.42 -11.31
CA PRO A 291 14.78 21.47 -10.67
C PRO A 291 13.38 21.67 -11.27
N GLU A 292 13.25 21.50 -12.59
CA GLU A 292 11.97 21.63 -13.31
C GLU A 292 11.16 20.33 -13.38
N GLY A 293 11.76 19.21 -12.98
CA GLY A 293 11.12 17.89 -12.98
C GLY A 293 9.99 17.78 -11.96
N SER A 294 9.05 16.86 -12.20
CA SER A 294 7.86 16.76 -11.35
C SER A 294 8.17 16.25 -9.93
N LEU A 295 9.32 15.60 -9.72
CA LEU A 295 9.72 15.01 -8.45
C LEU A 295 10.63 15.92 -7.62
N SER A 296 11.06 17.07 -8.15
CA SER A 296 11.92 18.02 -7.42
C SER A 296 11.18 18.76 -6.31
N ARG A 297 9.86 18.87 -6.43
CA ARG A 297 9.00 19.58 -5.48
C ARG A 297 8.94 18.85 -4.15
N ARG A 298 8.85 19.62 -3.07
CA ARG A 298 8.57 19.09 -1.74
C ARG A 298 7.11 18.68 -1.66
N ARG A 299 6.86 17.52 -1.05
CA ARG A 299 5.49 17.03 -0.77
C ARG A 299 4.97 17.54 0.58
N GLY A 300 5.84 18.06 1.43
CA GLY A 300 5.47 18.57 2.75
C GLY A 300 6.65 19.27 3.44
N PRO A 301 6.50 19.61 4.74
CA PRO A 301 7.56 20.25 5.52
C PRO A 301 8.77 19.33 5.60
N CYS A 302 9.79 19.63 4.79
CA CYS A 302 11.05 18.88 4.69
C CYS A 302 10.95 17.44 4.13
N THR A 303 9.88 17.10 3.38
CA THR A 303 9.74 15.79 2.72
C THR A 303 9.76 15.91 1.20
N TYR A 304 10.41 14.94 0.55
CA TYR A 304 10.50 14.83 -0.91
C TYR A 304 9.91 13.52 -1.38
N THR A 305 9.53 13.48 -2.66
CA THR A 305 9.00 12.28 -3.30
C THR A 305 10.01 11.16 -3.28
N THR A 306 9.60 10.01 -2.75
CA THR A 306 10.43 8.82 -2.64
C THR A 306 10.35 7.96 -3.90
N VAL A 307 11.48 7.40 -4.34
CA VAL A 307 11.56 6.64 -5.61
C VAL A 307 12.05 5.22 -5.40
N GLY A 308 11.38 4.26 -6.02
CA GLY A 308 11.82 2.87 -6.12
C GLY A 308 12.06 2.46 -7.57
N VAL A 309 13.13 1.69 -7.81
CA VAL A 309 13.46 1.13 -9.12
C VAL A 309 13.49 -0.38 -9.02
N ILE A 310 12.61 -1.05 -9.77
CA ILE A 310 12.39 -2.50 -9.72
C ILE A 310 12.69 -3.14 -11.07
N SER A 311 13.52 -4.19 -11.06
CA SER A 311 13.69 -5.11 -12.19
C SER A 311 12.72 -6.29 -12.07
N LEU A 312 11.90 -6.54 -13.09
CA LEU A 312 10.90 -7.64 -13.07
C LEU A 312 11.51 -9.02 -13.37
N LEU A 313 12.75 -9.10 -13.86
CA LEU A 313 13.39 -10.37 -14.20
C LEU A 313 14.38 -10.85 -13.13
N GLY A 314 15.20 -9.96 -12.58
CA GLY A 314 16.16 -10.31 -11.54
C GLY A 314 17.28 -9.29 -11.30
N ALA A 315 18.20 -9.66 -10.40
CA ALA A 315 19.22 -8.78 -9.81
C ALA A 315 20.31 -8.28 -10.77
N GLU A 316 20.55 -8.96 -11.91
CA GLU A 316 21.57 -8.55 -12.88
C GLU A 316 21.26 -7.16 -13.48
N GLN A 317 20.01 -6.93 -13.88
CA GLN A 317 19.55 -5.61 -14.34
C GLN A 317 19.64 -4.58 -13.20
N THR A 318 19.27 -4.95 -11.98
CA THR A 318 19.37 -4.08 -10.80
C THR A 318 20.80 -3.61 -10.56
N ARG A 319 21.80 -4.48 -10.75
CA ARG A 319 23.22 -4.11 -10.63
C ARG A 319 23.61 -3.05 -11.66
N VAL A 320 23.20 -3.22 -12.92
CA VAL A 320 23.46 -2.24 -13.98
C VAL A 320 22.77 -0.90 -13.69
N LEU A 321 21.52 -0.95 -13.25
CA LEU A 321 20.76 0.24 -12.84
C LEU A 321 21.44 0.98 -11.68
N ARG A 322 21.93 0.26 -10.66
CA ARG A 322 22.69 0.86 -9.55
C ARG A 322 23.92 1.60 -10.04
N THR A 323 24.72 0.98 -10.91
CA THR A 323 25.91 1.63 -11.49
C THR A 323 25.53 2.90 -12.26
N LEU A 324 24.58 2.81 -13.19
CA LEU A 324 24.15 3.95 -14.00
C LEU A 324 23.56 5.09 -13.14
N ILE A 325 22.80 4.77 -12.10
CA ILE A 325 22.22 5.77 -11.21
C ILE A 325 23.32 6.48 -10.40
N LEU A 326 24.30 5.75 -9.86
CA LEU A 326 25.42 6.35 -9.13
C LEU A 326 26.29 7.25 -10.03
N GLU A 327 26.38 6.95 -11.33
CA GLU A 327 27.10 7.79 -12.30
C GLU A 327 26.37 9.09 -12.65
N HIS A 328 25.03 9.14 -12.56
CA HIS A 328 24.22 10.23 -13.10
C HIS A 328 23.43 11.02 -12.05
N ILE A 329 23.27 10.50 -10.84
CA ILE A 329 22.49 11.07 -9.75
C ILE A 329 23.41 11.27 -8.54
N SER A 330 23.38 12.47 -7.95
CA SER A 330 24.22 12.80 -6.80
C SER A 330 23.79 12.08 -5.51
N ASP A 331 24.74 11.83 -4.60
CA ASP A 331 24.46 11.24 -3.27
C ASP A 331 23.42 12.04 -2.48
N ALA A 332 23.43 13.37 -2.62
CA ALA A 332 22.45 14.25 -1.99
C ALA A 332 21.03 13.99 -2.53
N GLN A 333 20.88 13.73 -3.83
CA GLN A 333 19.59 13.36 -4.43
C GLN A 333 19.16 11.95 -4.02
N LEU A 334 20.10 10.98 -4.00
CA LEU A 334 19.82 9.61 -3.56
C LEU A 334 19.27 9.57 -2.14
N ALA A 335 19.90 10.29 -1.21
CA ALA A 335 19.47 10.38 0.17
C ALA A 335 18.15 11.15 0.31
N ARG A 336 18.02 12.30 -0.38
CA ARG A 336 16.83 13.16 -0.32
C ARG A 336 15.56 12.43 -0.80
N HIS A 337 15.65 11.71 -1.91
CA HIS A 337 14.54 10.98 -2.52
C HIS A 337 14.47 9.51 -2.08
N ARG A 338 15.30 9.10 -1.10
CA ARG A 338 15.36 7.73 -0.56
C ARG A 338 15.31 6.66 -1.65
N ILE A 339 16.14 6.84 -2.67
CA ILE A 339 16.09 6.03 -3.89
C ILE A 339 16.50 4.59 -3.56
N LEU A 340 15.58 3.65 -3.74
CA LEU A 340 15.84 2.23 -3.54
C LEU A 340 15.85 1.51 -4.88
N ILE A 341 16.84 0.64 -5.10
CA ILE A 341 17.01 -0.08 -6.37
C ILE A 341 17.12 -1.57 -6.04
N GLY A 342 16.18 -2.38 -6.52
CA GLY A 342 16.04 -3.77 -6.11
C GLY A 342 15.30 -4.64 -7.12
N ASP A 343 15.15 -5.91 -6.78
CA ASP A 343 14.13 -6.79 -7.32
C ASP A 343 12.92 -6.80 -6.37
N PRO A 344 11.77 -7.39 -6.74
CA PRO A 344 10.55 -7.29 -5.93
C PRO A 344 10.71 -7.71 -4.45
N PRO A 345 11.44 -8.80 -4.09
CA PRO A 345 11.66 -9.17 -2.69
C PRO A 345 12.27 -8.06 -1.81
N ILE A 346 13.17 -7.23 -2.36
CA ILE A 346 13.78 -6.11 -1.61
C ILE A 346 12.74 -5.06 -1.20
N PHE A 347 11.65 -4.94 -1.95
CA PHE A 347 10.56 -3.99 -1.65
C PHE A 347 9.46 -4.60 -0.77
N GLN A 348 9.62 -5.82 -0.27
CA GLN A 348 8.63 -6.40 0.62
C GLN A 348 8.56 -5.62 1.94
N GLY A 349 7.35 -5.32 2.41
CA GLY A 349 7.12 -4.42 3.54
C GLY A 349 7.43 -2.93 3.27
N ASP A 350 8.06 -2.59 2.14
CA ASP A 350 8.44 -1.21 1.81
C ASP A 350 7.52 -0.62 0.72
N GLU A 351 7.47 0.71 0.64
CA GLU A 351 6.66 1.47 -0.31
C GLU A 351 7.38 2.74 -0.79
N ARG A 352 7.07 3.19 -2.00
CA ARG A 352 7.62 4.44 -2.54
C ARG A 352 6.51 5.23 -3.21
N ASP A 353 6.64 6.55 -3.22
CA ASP A 353 5.68 7.43 -3.89
C ASP A 353 5.66 7.14 -5.40
N VAL A 354 6.84 6.92 -5.98
CA VAL A 354 7.03 6.56 -7.38
C VAL A 354 7.78 5.24 -7.53
N ILE A 355 7.25 4.33 -8.34
CA ILE A 355 7.95 3.09 -8.73
C ILE A 355 8.25 3.09 -10.23
N LEU A 356 9.51 2.88 -10.58
CA LEU A 356 9.99 2.67 -11.94
C LEU A 356 10.20 1.17 -12.17
N LEU A 357 9.48 0.59 -13.11
CA LEU A 357 9.52 -0.83 -13.46
C LEU A 357 10.32 -1.04 -14.75
N SER A 358 11.34 -1.91 -14.69
CA SER A 358 12.09 -2.39 -15.86
C SER A 358 11.62 -3.82 -16.19
N MET A 359 11.03 -4.00 -17.37
CA MET A 359 10.49 -5.28 -17.84
C MET A 359 11.58 -6.28 -18.27
N VAL A 360 12.71 -5.80 -18.81
CA VAL A 360 13.86 -6.63 -19.21
C VAL A 360 13.51 -7.73 -20.23
N ALA A 361 12.82 -7.32 -21.28
CA ALA A 361 12.49 -8.16 -22.44
C ALA A 361 12.76 -7.40 -23.75
N SER A 362 13.12 -8.12 -24.81
CA SER A 362 13.28 -7.59 -26.16
C SER A 362 12.69 -8.55 -27.21
N PRO A 363 12.37 -8.07 -28.43
CA PRO A 363 11.87 -8.94 -29.50
C PRO A 363 12.85 -10.10 -29.75
N GLY A 364 12.33 -11.32 -29.86
CA GLY A 364 13.13 -12.54 -30.00
C GLY A 364 13.84 -13.03 -28.72
N ALA A 365 13.81 -12.28 -27.62
CA ALA A 365 14.39 -12.66 -26.32
C ALA A 365 13.42 -12.38 -25.17
N CYS A 366 12.25 -13.01 -25.25
CA CYS A 366 11.13 -12.82 -24.33
C CYS A 366 10.75 -14.16 -23.68
N PRO A 367 11.49 -14.62 -22.65
CA PRO A 367 11.15 -15.87 -21.98
C PRO A 367 9.80 -15.71 -21.26
N THR A 368 9.00 -16.77 -21.34
CA THR A 368 7.70 -16.86 -20.70
C THR A 368 7.84 -16.74 -19.19
N GLN A 369 7.08 -15.84 -18.56
CA GLN A 369 7.03 -15.63 -17.12
C GLN A 369 5.66 -16.04 -16.58
N VAL A 370 5.50 -17.34 -16.36
CA VAL A 370 4.28 -17.95 -15.82
C VAL A 370 4.56 -18.73 -14.54
N GLY A 371 3.57 -18.81 -13.67
CA GLY A 371 3.62 -19.58 -12.43
C GLY A 371 3.88 -18.73 -11.18
N ARG A 372 3.66 -19.38 -10.03
CA ARG A 372 3.57 -18.75 -8.70
C ARG A 372 4.73 -17.81 -8.37
N MET A 373 5.97 -18.17 -8.73
CA MET A 373 7.14 -17.32 -8.46
C MET A 373 7.03 -15.96 -9.16
N TYR A 374 6.62 -15.94 -10.44
CA TYR A 374 6.48 -14.69 -11.19
C TYR A 374 5.23 -13.93 -10.75
N GLU A 375 4.12 -14.61 -10.46
CA GLU A 375 2.92 -13.98 -9.90
C GLU A 375 3.22 -13.21 -8.62
N GLN A 376 3.92 -13.85 -7.66
CA GLN A 376 4.30 -13.20 -6.40
C GLN A 376 5.22 -11.98 -6.62
N ARG A 377 6.19 -12.11 -7.55
CA ARG A 377 7.09 -11.00 -7.91
C ARG A 377 6.36 -9.82 -8.53
N TYR A 378 5.45 -10.08 -9.48
CA TYR A 378 4.64 -9.04 -10.10
C TYR A 378 3.67 -8.43 -9.09
N ASN A 379 3.04 -9.24 -8.23
CA ASN A 379 2.16 -8.72 -7.20
C ASN A 379 2.88 -7.76 -6.26
N VAL A 380 4.08 -8.12 -5.81
CA VAL A 380 4.90 -7.22 -5.00
C VAL A 380 5.21 -5.96 -5.81
N ALA A 381 5.80 -6.05 -7.01
CA ALA A 381 6.17 -4.88 -7.81
C ALA A 381 5.01 -3.92 -8.10
N LEU A 382 3.83 -4.45 -8.44
CA LEU A 382 2.63 -3.69 -8.81
C LEU A 382 1.87 -3.12 -7.60
N SER A 383 2.30 -3.39 -6.36
CA SER A 383 1.64 -2.93 -5.12
C SER A 383 2.48 -1.99 -4.26
N ARG A 384 3.63 -1.49 -4.78
CA ARG A 384 4.54 -0.60 -4.01
C ARG A 384 4.40 0.89 -4.30
N ALA A 385 3.77 1.25 -5.41
CA ALA A 385 3.63 2.64 -5.84
C ALA A 385 2.48 3.32 -5.10
N ARG A 386 2.77 4.32 -4.25
CA ARG A 386 1.70 5.09 -3.59
C ARG A 386 0.94 5.95 -4.60
N ASP A 387 1.67 6.66 -5.47
CA ASP A 387 1.08 7.71 -6.30
C ASP A 387 1.36 7.56 -7.80
N ARG A 388 2.54 7.05 -8.20
CA ARG A 388 2.86 6.83 -9.62
C ARG A 388 3.65 5.56 -9.90
N MET A 389 3.30 4.89 -11.00
CA MET A 389 4.03 3.75 -11.54
C MET A 389 4.44 4.01 -12.99
N VAL A 390 5.70 3.75 -13.33
CA VAL A 390 6.27 4.00 -14.66
C VAL A 390 6.83 2.70 -15.20
N LEU A 391 6.33 2.22 -16.34
CA LEU A 391 6.78 1.00 -16.98
C LEU A 391 7.75 1.31 -18.12
N PHE A 392 8.93 0.70 -18.09
CA PHE A 392 9.90 0.70 -19.18
C PHE A 392 9.90 -0.69 -19.84
N ARG A 393 9.63 -0.73 -21.14
CA ARG A 393 9.57 -1.97 -21.92
C ARG A 393 10.19 -1.78 -23.30
N SER A 394 10.84 -2.81 -23.83
CA SER A 394 11.36 -2.81 -25.20
C SER A 394 10.61 -3.76 -26.14
N ILE A 395 9.43 -4.24 -25.72
CA ILE A 395 8.58 -5.17 -26.46
C ILE A 395 7.17 -4.61 -26.59
N ARG A 396 6.44 -5.13 -27.57
CA ARG A 396 5.00 -4.97 -27.78
C ARG A 396 4.29 -6.29 -27.46
N SER A 397 2.97 -6.22 -27.30
CA SER A 397 2.13 -7.41 -27.03
C SER A 397 2.27 -8.48 -28.12
N CYS A 398 2.56 -8.11 -29.37
CA CYS A 398 2.79 -9.06 -30.47
C CYS A 398 4.12 -9.81 -30.37
N ASP A 399 5.08 -9.32 -29.58
CA ASP A 399 6.39 -9.96 -29.41
C ASP A 399 6.38 -11.05 -28.34
N VAL A 400 5.27 -11.21 -27.62
CA VAL A 400 5.09 -12.23 -26.59
C VAL A 400 4.24 -13.37 -27.14
N SER A 401 4.84 -14.57 -27.25
CA SER A 401 4.17 -15.73 -27.83
C SER A 401 3.03 -16.26 -26.96
N ASN A 402 3.21 -16.24 -25.62
CA ASN A 402 2.19 -16.72 -24.69
C ASN A 402 1.30 -15.57 -24.19
N ARG A 403 -0.02 -15.67 -24.42
CA ARG A 403 -1.00 -14.67 -23.99
C ARG A 403 -1.27 -14.67 -22.47
N GLU A 404 -0.99 -15.77 -21.78
CA GLU A 404 -1.14 -15.89 -20.33
C GLU A 404 0.03 -15.26 -19.56
N ASP A 405 1.04 -14.76 -20.26
CA ASP A 405 2.19 -14.13 -19.65
C ASP A 405 1.82 -12.82 -18.96
N LEU A 406 2.29 -12.64 -17.72
CA LEU A 406 2.06 -11.44 -16.91
C LEU A 406 2.54 -10.16 -17.61
N LYS A 407 3.51 -10.25 -18.52
CA LYS A 407 3.94 -9.12 -19.35
C LYS A 407 2.80 -8.59 -20.21
N VAL A 408 1.99 -9.47 -20.82
CA VAL A 408 0.89 -9.07 -21.71
C VAL A 408 -0.18 -8.32 -20.93
N SER A 409 -0.61 -8.87 -19.79
CA SER A 409 -1.60 -8.20 -18.92
C SER A 409 -1.10 -6.86 -18.39
N THR A 410 0.20 -6.77 -18.09
CA THR A 410 0.83 -5.52 -17.61
C THR A 410 0.86 -4.46 -18.71
N MET A 411 1.36 -4.79 -19.91
CA MET A 411 1.40 -3.85 -21.04
C MET A 411 0.00 -3.38 -21.44
N ALA A 412 -0.97 -4.31 -21.53
CA ALA A 412 -2.33 -3.98 -21.91
C ALA A 412 -2.97 -2.99 -20.92
N PHE A 413 -2.73 -3.18 -19.61
CA PHE A 413 -3.28 -2.31 -18.57
C PHE A 413 -2.70 -0.88 -18.63
N PHE A 414 -1.38 -0.77 -18.81
CA PHE A 414 -0.69 0.51 -18.94
C PHE A 414 -1.13 1.27 -20.21
N ALA A 415 -1.31 0.56 -21.33
CA ALA A 415 -1.78 1.15 -22.58
C ALA A 415 -3.25 1.63 -22.52
N GLN A 416 -4.15 0.85 -21.91
CA GLN A 416 -5.56 1.24 -21.76
C GLN A 416 -5.72 2.53 -20.95
N THR A 417 -4.98 2.65 -19.86
CA THR A 417 -5.06 3.83 -18.98
C THR A 417 -4.49 5.09 -19.64
N TYR A 418 -3.48 4.94 -20.51
CA TYR A 418 -2.96 6.06 -21.29
C TYR A 418 -4.03 6.63 -22.24
N ASN A 419 -4.78 5.79 -22.94
CA ASN A 419 -5.84 6.23 -23.85
C ASN A 419 -7.03 6.87 -23.12
N SER A 420 -7.40 6.34 -21.95
CA SER A 420 -8.44 6.93 -21.09
C SER A 420 -8.05 8.29 -20.52
N ASN A 421 -6.76 8.54 -20.27
CA ASN A 421 -6.27 9.84 -19.76
C ASN A 421 -6.11 10.92 -20.86
N ASN A 422 -5.88 10.53 -22.11
CA ASN A 422 -5.81 11.48 -23.22
C ASN A 422 -7.21 11.95 -23.66
N SER A 423 -8.20 11.05 -23.66
CA SER A 423 -9.59 11.44 -23.95
C SER A 423 -10.17 12.42 -22.92
N THR A 424 -9.84 12.26 -21.63
CA THR A 424 -10.24 13.23 -20.60
C THR A 424 -9.46 14.54 -20.64
N ARG A 425 -8.19 14.53 -21.09
CA ARG A 425 -7.42 15.78 -21.27
C ARG A 425 -7.93 16.64 -22.42
N GLU A 426 -8.34 16.03 -23.53
CA GLU A 426 -8.97 16.73 -24.65
C GLU A 426 -10.29 17.39 -24.22
N GLU A 427 -11.08 16.74 -23.36
CA GLU A 427 -12.30 17.31 -22.76
C GLU A 427 -12.02 18.40 -21.70
N GLU A 428 -10.90 18.33 -20.97
CA GLU A 428 -10.50 19.34 -19.97
C GLU A 428 -9.89 20.60 -20.62
N GLU A 429 -9.18 20.48 -21.74
CA GLU A 429 -8.62 21.62 -22.48
C GLU A 429 -9.69 22.42 -23.26
N GLU A 430 -10.79 21.80 -23.67
CA GLU A 430 -11.93 22.50 -24.31
C GLU A 430 -12.83 23.28 -23.31
N ARG A 431 -12.69 23.06 -21.99
CA ARG A 431 -13.56 23.67 -20.97
C ARG A 431 -13.02 24.96 -20.34
N VAL A 432 -12.10 25.66 -21.00
CA VAL A 432 -11.69 27.01 -20.58
C VAL A 432 -12.70 28.02 -21.12
N PRO A 433 -13.52 28.71 -20.28
CA PRO A 433 -14.55 29.60 -20.81
C PRO A 433 -13.89 30.92 -21.29
N PHE A 434 -13.81 31.08 -22.61
CA PHE A 434 -13.75 32.40 -23.24
C PHE A 434 -15.10 33.10 -23.00
N LEU A 435 -15.10 34.24 -22.31
CA LEU A 435 -16.27 35.14 -22.28
C LEU A 435 -16.52 35.67 -23.70
N GLY A 436 -17.68 35.32 -24.28
CA GLY A 436 -18.13 35.82 -25.57
C GLY A 436 -19.61 35.50 -25.81
N ASP A 437 -20.37 36.54 -26.11
CA ASP A 437 -21.83 36.67 -26.19
C ASP A 437 -22.62 35.78 -27.19
N HIS A 438 -23.89 35.54 -26.80
CA HIS A 438 -25.13 35.43 -27.62
C HIS A 438 -25.64 34.10 -28.24
N LEU A 439 -26.82 33.70 -27.71
CA LEU A 439 -28.08 33.22 -28.34
C LEU A 439 -28.30 31.73 -28.72
N PRO A 440 -29.55 31.19 -28.57
CA PRO A 440 -29.84 29.75 -28.61
C PRO A 440 -30.46 29.26 -29.94
N ARG A 441 -30.09 28.05 -30.35
CA ARG A 441 -30.81 27.14 -31.27
C ARG A 441 -30.40 25.71 -30.88
N GLY A 442 -31.18 24.64 -30.89
CA GLY A 442 -32.49 24.32 -31.44
C GLY A 442 -32.53 22.77 -31.50
N SER A 443 -33.66 22.18 -31.15
CA SER A 443 -33.94 20.75 -30.95
C SER A 443 -33.70 19.81 -32.15
N GLY A 444 -33.38 18.54 -31.88
CA GLY A 444 -33.57 17.42 -32.81
C GLY A 444 -33.09 16.08 -32.23
N GLY A 445 -34.00 15.11 -32.06
CA GLY A 445 -33.74 13.81 -31.42
C GLY A 445 -33.79 12.58 -32.35
N GLN A 446 -33.84 11.42 -31.68
CA GLN A 446 -33.99 10.01 -32.15
C GLN A 446 -32.68 9.34 -32.63
N GLY A 447 -32.34 8.09 -32.30
CA GLY A 447 -32.95 7.01 -31.51
C GLY A 447 -32.22 5.69 -31.85
N GLY A 448 -32.04 4.74 -30.91
CA GLY A 448 -31.43 3.44 -31.24
C GLY A 448 -31.09 2.46 -30.11
N VAL A 449 -32.09 1.68 -29.69
CA VAL A 449 -32.09 0.27 -29.19
C VAL A 449 -31.22 -0.16 -28.00
N ALA A 450 -31.91 -0.68 -26.98
CA ALA A 450 -31.42 -1.17 -25.70
C ALA A 450 -31.14 -2.68 -25.65
N SER A 451 -30.13 -3.08 -24.87
CA SER A 451 -30.00 -4.42 -24.28
C SER A 451 -29.76 -4.35 -22.77
N ARG A 452 -30.50 -5.17 -22.02
CA ARG A 452 -30.68 -5.28 -20.57
C ARG A 452 -29.40 -5.06 -19.71
N GLN A 453 -29.36 -3.95 -18.96
CA GLN A 453 -28.60 -3.76 -17.71
C GLN A 453 -29.53 -3.12 -16.67
N GLY A 454 -29.84 -3.85 -15.60
CA GLY A 454 -30.94 -3.55 -14.67
C GLY A 454 -30.57 -2.81 -13.40
N THR A 455 -29.46 -2.04 -13.36
CA THR A 455 -29.06 -1.26 -12.16
C THR A 455 -28.37 0.09 -12.44
N THR A 456 -28.15 0.49 -13.70
CA THR A 456 -27.21 1.58 -14.03
C THR A 456 -27.82 2.96 -14.33
N LYS A 457 -29.15 3.10 -14.47
CA LYS A 457 -29.77 4.34 -14.97
C LYS A 457 -30.14 5.40 -13.92
N ARG A 458 -30.38 5.03 -12.66
CA ARG A 458 -30.73 5.99 -11.59
C ARG A 458 -29.49 6.64 -10.97
N ASP A 459 -28.44 5.84 -10.71
CA ASP A 459 -27.17 6.35 -10.18
C ASP A 459 -26.45 7.29 -11.15
N SER A 460 -26.55 7.05 -12.46
CA SER A 460 -25.94 7.95 -13.46
C SER A 460 -26.62 9.32 -13.49
N SER A 461 -27.95 9.39 -13.31
CA SER A 461 -28.71 10.66 -13.25
C SER A 461 -28.35 11.50 -12.02
N VAL A 462 -28.26 10.89 -10.84
CA VAL A 462 -27.94 11.59 -9.59
C VAL A 462 -26.48 12.05 -9.61
N ARG A 463 -25.57 11.19 -10.10
CA ARG A 463 -24.15 11.52 -10.24
C ARG A 463 -23.92 12.69 -11.19
N SER A 464 -24.55 12.68 -12.37
CA SER A 464 -24.41 13.78 -13.34
C SER A 464 -25.01 15.08 -12.83
N GLN A 465 -26.13 15.04 -12.09
CA GLN A 465 -26.72 16.23 -11.47
C GLN A 465 -25.85 16.80 -10.35
N LEU A 466 -25.24 15.94 -9.53
CA LEU A 466 -24.33 16.36 -8.47
C LEU A 466 -23.03 16.96 -9.04
N LEU A 467 -22.48 16.39 -10.12
CA LEU A 467 -21.34 16.96 -10.83
C LEU A 467 -21.66 18.34 -11.42
N ALA A 468 -22.82 18.48 -12.08
CA ALA A 468 -23.25 19.78 -12.63
C ALA A 468 -23.48 20.83 -11.54
N TRP A 469 -24.04 20.43 -10.38
CA TRP A 469 -24.20 21.33 -9.23
C TRP A 469 -22.85 21.74 -8.64
N LEU A 470 -21.89 20.82 -8.52
CA LEU A 470 -20.55 21.16 -8.03
C LEU A 470 -19.85 22.15 -8.97
N ASP A 471 -19.95 21.95 -10.28
CA ASP A 471 -19.37 22.81 -11.31
C ASP A 471 -20.00 24.23 -11.29
N GLU A 472 -21.33 24.33 -11.18
CA GLU A 472 -22.05 25.61 -11.08
C GLU A 472 -21.60 26.46 -9.88
N TYR A 473 -21.21 25.82 -8.77
CA TYR A 473 -20.75 26.48 -7.55
C TYR A 473 -19.22 26.64 -7.50
N GLY A 474 -18.51 26.37 -8.59
CA GLY A 474 -17.08 26.64 -8.74
C GLY A 474 -16.15 25.55 -8.20
N TYR A 475 -16.66 24.36 -7.90
CA TYR A 475 -15.86 23.21 -7.47
C TYR A 475 -15.39 22.39 -8.68
N ARG A 476 -14.09 22.09 -8.76
CA ARG A 476 -13.60 21.10 -9.72
C ARG A 476 -13.83 19.70 -9.18
N SER A 477 -14.54 18.89 -9.97
CA SER A 477 -14.86 17.50 -9.64
C SER A 477 -14.12 16.53 -10.55
N ASP A 478 -13.43 15.54 -9.99
CA ASP A 478 -12.77 14.47 -10.73
C ASP A 478 -13.60 13.18 -10.61
N SER A 479 -14.16 12.71 -11.74
CA SER A 479 -14.94 11.46 -11.84
C SER A 479 -14.13 10.25 -12.29
N SER A 480 -12.84 10.43 -12.62
CA SER A 480 -11.95 9.38 -13.16
C SER A 480 -11.51 8.37 -12.09
N CYS A 481 -11.83 8.62 -10.82
CA CYS A 481 -11.32 7.89 -9.68
C CYS A 481 -12.45 7.42 -8.76
N SER A 482 -12.63 6.10 -8.62
CA SER A 482 -13.51 5.53 -7.60
C SER A 482 -12.68 5.11 -6.39
N ILE A 483 -12.93 5.73 -5.24
CA ILE A 483 -12.30 5.39 -3.96
C ILE A 483 -13.32 4.63 -3.13
N GLY A 484 -13.10 3.33 -2.90
CA GLY A 484 -14.01 2.47 -2.13
C GLY A 484 -15.47 2.50 -2.58
N GLY A 485 -15.73 2.56 -3.89
CA GLY A 485 -17.09 2.64 -4.46
C GLY A 485 -17.67 4.06 -4.60
N CYS A 486 -17.00 5.08 -4.04
CA CYS A 486 -17.47 6.46 -4.07
C CYS A 486 -17.25 7.13 -5.43
N ALA A 487 -18.16 8.03 -5.81
CA ALA A 487 -18.38 8.43 -7.20
C ALA A 487 -17.75 9.78 -7.61
N ILE A 488 -17.41 10.66 -6.66
CA ILE A 488 -16.95 12.02 -6.97
C ILE A 488 -15.87 12.46 -5.97
N VAL A 489 -14.76 13.01 -6.45
CA VAL A 489 -13.77 13.71 -5.62
C VAL A 489 -13.90 15.21 -5.86
N VAL A 490 -14.05 15.99 -4.79
CA VAL A 490 -14.10 17.46 -4.79
C VAL A 490 -12.76 18.00 -4.31
N GLU A 491 -12.24 18.99 -5.03
CA GLU A 491 -10.94 19.62 -4.74
C GLU A 491 -11.12 21.05 -4.23
N ASP A 492 -10.50 21.36 -3.09
CA ASP A 492 -10.34 22.71 -2.58
C ASP A 492 -8.89 23.16 -2.79
N TYR A 493 -8.71 24.02 -3.79
CA TYR A 493 -7.41 24.54 -4.21
C TYR A 493 -6.83 25.57 -3.24
N VAL A 494 -7.66 26.16 -2.37
CA VAL A 494 -7.22 27.20 -1.43
C VAL A 494 -6.52 26.56 -0.23
N GLU A 495 -6.99 25.39 0.19
CA GLU A 495 -6.48 24.69 1.39
C GLU A 495 -5.69 23.40 1.10
N ASP A 496 -5.40 23.07 -0.17
CA ASP A 496 -4.76 21.80 -0.59
C ASP A 496 -5.54 20.56 -0.09
N ASN A 497 -6.85 20.71 0.13
CA ASN A 497 -7.72 19.70 0.68
C ASN A 497 -8.50 18.98 -0.42
N ARG A 498 -8.73 17.68 -0.22
CA ARG A 498 -9.56 16.86 -1.14
C ARG A 498 -10.57 16.06 -0.35
N LEU A 499 -11.81 16.08 -0.82
CA LEU A 499 -12.94 15.41 -0.21
C LEU A 499 -13.49 14.37 -1.18
N CYS A 500 -13.67 13.14 -0.71
CA CYS A 500 -14.39 12.13 -1.48
C CYS A 500 -15.88 12.17 -1.09
N VAL A 501 -16.75 12.35 -2.07
CA VAL A 501 -18.20 12.31 -1.91
C VAL A 501 -18.69 10.94 -2.33
N CYS A 502 -19.18 10.19 -1.35
CA CYS A 502 -19.84 8.92 -1.57
C CYS A 502 -21.33 9.16 -1.81
N VAL A 503 -21.81 8.78 -2.98
CA VAL A 503 -23.24 8.71 -3.29
C VAL A 503 -23.62 7.26 -3.12
N ASP A 504 -23.90 6.85 -1.89
CA ASP A 504 -24.48 5.52 -1.67
C ASP A 504 -25.91 5.54 -2.21
N GLY A 505 -26.13 4.92 -3.37
CA GLY A 505 -27.46 4.57 -3.88
C GLY A 505 -28.14 3.46 -3.07
N GLY A 506 -27.87 3.42 -1.76
CA GLY A 506 -28.32 2.37 -0.86
C GLY A 506 -29.84 2.35 -0.77
N THR A 507 -30.41 1.18 -1.07
CA THR A 507 -31.77 0.82 -0.70
C THR A 507 -31.92 0.88 0.82
N GLY A 508 -32.24 2.06 1.36
CA GLY A 508 -32.77 2.23 2.72
C GLY A 508 -31.74 2.28 3.86
N SER A 509 -30.92 3.32 3.92
CA SER A 509 -30.32 3.73 5.20
C SER A 509 -30.73 5.17 5.54
N THR A 510 -31.37 5.33 6.69
CA THR A 510 -31.78 6.62 7.23
C THR A 510 -30.56 7.42 7.71
N LEU A 511 -30.68 8.75 7.81
CA LEU A 511 -29.62 9.63 8.33
C LEU A 511 -29.09 9.18 9.70
N ALA A 512 -29.95 8.56 10.51
CA ALA A 512 -29.59 8.03 11.82
C ALA A 512 -28.59 6.86 11.73
N GLU A 513 -28.77 5.95 10.77
CA GLU A 513 -27.89 4.79 10.58
C GLU A 513 -26.52 5.21 10.05
N TRP A 514 -26.48 6.20 9.14
CA TRP A 514 -25.22 6.82 8.71
C TRP A 514 -24.48 7.48 9.89
N ALA A 515 -25.19 8.24 10.73
CA ALA A 515 -24.58 8.89 11.89
C ALA A 515 -24.02 7.89 12.91
N VAL A 516 -24.67 6.74 13.08
CA VAL A 516 -24.17 5.63 13.90
C VAL A 516 -22.91 5.03 13.28
N SER A 517 -22.91 4.75 11.97
CA SER A 517 -21.74 4.21 11.26
C SER A 517 -20.54 5.17 11.32
N VAL A 518 -20.75 6.48 11.15
CA VAL A 518 -19.69 7.49 11.32
C VAL A 518 -19.19 7.58 12.76
N LYS A 519 -20.07 7.41 13.74
CA LYS A 519 -19.69 7.39 15.15
C LYS A 519 -18.87 6.15 15.51
N GLU A 520 -19.22 4.99 14.95
CA GLU A 520 -18.44 3.75 15.05
C GLU A 520 -17.08 3.89 14.38
N GLN A 521 -17.03 4.44 13.16
CA GLN A 521 -15.77 4.72 12.46
C GLN A 521 -14.85 5.66 13.27
N ARG A 522 -15.39 6.77 13.80
CA ARG A 522 -14.65 7.70 14.67
C ARG A 522 -14.27 7.09 16.03
N GLY A 523 -14.88 5.97 16.40
CA GLY A 523 -14.50 5.16 17.56
C GLY A 523 -13.36 4.20 17.24
N LEU A 524 -13.30 3.68 16.01
CA LEU A 524 -12.21 2.82 15.52
C LEU A 524 -10.94 3.61 15.15
N GLU A 525 -11.09 4.86 14.74
CA GLU A 525 -9.97 5.77 14.41
C GLU A 525 -9.31 6.40 15.66
N ARG A 526 -9.96 6.33 16.82
CA ARG A 526 -9.44 6.77 18.12
C ARG A 526 -8.83 5.61 18.88
#